data_AF-A0A378A3P6-F1
#
_entry.id   AF-A0A378A3P6-F1
#
_cell.length_a   1.000
_cell.length_b   1.000
_cell.length_c   1.000
_cell.angle_alpha   90.00
_cell.angle_beta   90.00
_cell.angle_gamma   90.00
#
_symmetry.space_group_name_H-M   'P 1'
#
loop_
_entity.id
_entity.type
_entity.pdbx_description
1 polymer ?
#
loop_
_entity_poly.entity_id
_entity_poly.type
_entity_poly.pdbx_seq_one_letter_code
_entity_poly.pdbx_strand_id
1 'polypeptide(L)'
;MDQKQIEDIVRSVMASMGQPQSQPQAPAASTPACHAACASEAVVESCALDLGSAEAKAWIGVQHPHRAEVLTELKRSTAARVCTGRAGPRPRTQALLRFLADHSRSKDTVLKEVPEAWVKAQGLLEVRSEISDKNLYLTRPDMGRRLSPEAIDALKAQCVMDPDVQVVVSDGLSTDAITANYEEILPPLLAGLKQAGLKVGTPFFVRYGRVKIEDQIGEILGAKVVILLVGERPGLGQSESLSCYAVYSPRVATTVEADRTCISNIHQGGTRR
;
A
#
# COMPACT_ATOMS: atom_id res chain seq x y z
N MET A 1 -30.33 32.28 -18.13
CA MET A 1 -30.05 32.13 -19.57
C MET A 1 -31.26 31.49 -20.20
N ASP A 2 -31.80 32.12 -21.24
CA ASP A 2 -32.99 31.60 -21.94
C ASP A 2 -32.60 30.38 -22.79
N GLN A 3 -33.49 29.41 -22.92
CA GLN A 3 -33.20 28.12 -23.55
C GLN A 3 -32.85 28.28 -25.05
N LYS A 4 -33.40 29.32 -25.69
CA LYS A 4 -33.02 29.73 -27.05
C LYS A 4 -31.59 30.21 -27.17
N GLN A 5 -31.06 30.91 -26.16
CA GLN A 5 -29.68 31.40 -26.20
C GLN A 5 -28.67 30.25 -26.12
N ILE A 6 -29.01 29.18 -25.41
CA ILE A 6 -28.15 27.99 -25.31
C ILE A 6 -28.14 27.24 -26.64
N GLU A 7 -29.29 27.09 -27.30
CA GLU A 7 -29.38 26.44 -28.61
C GLU A 7 -28.63 27.21 -29.71
N ASP A 8 -28.70 28.54 -29.69
CA ASP A 8 -27.98 29.38 -30.65
C ASP A 8 -26.45 29.30 -30.48
N ILE A 9 -25.97 29.23 -29.23
CA ILE A 9 -24.54 29.05 -28.93
C ILE A 9 -24.07 27.67 -29.39
N VAL A 10 -24.84 26.62 -29.10
CA VAL A 10 -24.49 25.25 -29.52
C VAL A 10 -24.47 25.13 -31.05
N ARG A 11 -25.43 25.75 -31.74
CA ARG A 11 -25.48 25.77 -33.20
C ARG A 11 -24.31 26.55 -33.81
N SER A 12 -23.89 27.65 -33.17
CA SER A 12 -22.72 28.44 -33.60
C SER A 12 -21.40 27.66 -33.45
N VAL A 13 -21.22 26.92 -32.36
CA VAL A 13 -20.02 26.09 -32.10
C VAL A 13 -19.97 24.89 -33.03
N MET A 14 -21.10 24.25 -33.30
CA MET A 14 -21.17 23.12 -34.24
C MET A 14 -20.84 23.54 -35.68
N ALA A 15 -21.20 24.76 -36.08
CA ALA A 15 -20.89 25.29 -37.41
C ALA A 15 -19.40 25.61 -37.60
N SER A 16 -18.68 25.96 -36.53
CA SER A 16 -17.23 26.28 -36.60
C SER A 16 -16.33 25.04 -36.58
N MET A 17 -16.84 23.88 -36.14
CA MET A 17 -16.09 22.61 -36.09
C MET A 17 -16.05 21.86 -37.44
N GLY A 18 -16.84 22.28 -38.43
CA GLY A 18 -16.99 21.58 -39.72
C GLY A 18 -16.22 22.19 -40.90
N GLN A 19 -15.48 23.28 -40.72
CA GLN A 19 -14.72 23.90 -41.81
C GLN A 19 -13.22 23.54 -41.72
N PRO A 20 -12.59 23.04 -42.80
CA PRO A 20 -11.14 22.91 -42.85
C PRO A 20 -10.52 24.31 -42.83
N GLN A 21 -9.81 24.63 -41.74
CA GLN A 21 -9.04 25.87 -41.62
C GLN A 21 -7.90 25.86 -42.66
N SER A 22 -7.98 26.76 -43.63
CA SER A 22 -6.87 27.09 -44.52
C SER A 22 -5.73 27.73 -43.72
N GLN A 23 -4.59 27.05 -43.63
CA GLN A 23 -3.38 27.64 -43.06
C GLN A 23 -2.85 28.77 -43.97
N PRO A 24 -2.39 29.91 -43.43
CA PRO A 24 -1.67 30.90 -44.21
C PRO A 24 -0.32 30.34 -44.69
N GLN A 25 -0.04 30.43 -45.98
CA GLN A 25 1.28 30.12 -46.54
C GLN A 25 2.32 31.11 -46.00
N ALA A 26 3.40 30.57 -45.41
CA ALA A 26 4.59 31.33 -45.08
C ALA A 26 5.39 31.67 -46.35
N PRO A 27 6.01 32.86 -46.45
CA PRO A 27 6.77 33.26 -47.64
C PRO A 27 8.03 32.40 -47.81
N ALA A 28 8.31 32.03 -49.06
CA ALA A 28 9.49 31.25 -49.43
C ALA A 28 10.77 32.07 -49.21
N ALA A 29 11.54 31.71 -48.19
CA ALA A 29 12.93 32.12 -48.05
C ALA A 29 13.83 31.08 -48.71
N SER A 30 14.57 31.49 -49.74
CA SER A 30 15.67 30.73 -50.31
C SER A 30 16.84 30.75 -49.33
N THR A 31 17.41 29.58 -49.02
CA THR A 31 18.69 29.48 -48.29
C THR A 31 19.50 28.32 -48.88
N PRO A 32 20.81 28.50 -49.10
CA PRO A 32 21.58 27.63 -49.97
C PRO A 32 21.91 26.30 -49.31
N ALA A 33 22.18 25.30 -50.14
CA ALA A 33 22.55 23.96 -49.74
C ALA A 33 23.83 23.96 -48.89
N CYS A 34 23.72 23.48 -47.64
CA CYS A 34 24.81 22.84 -46.94
C CYS A 34 24.39 21.40 -46.61
N HIS A 35 24.70 20.49 -47.52
CA HIS A 35 24.74 19.06 -47.24
C HIS A 35 25.83 18.81 -46.19
N ALA A 36 25.44 18.50 -44.95
CA ALA A 36 26.27 17.75 -44.02
C ALA A 36 25.38 17.04 -42.98
N ALA A 37 25.10 15.76 -43.26
CA ALA A 37 24.86 14.67 -42.33
C ALA A 37 24.13 14.98 -41.01
N CYS A 38 22.79 14.94 -41.04
CA CYS A 38 21.97 14.61 -39.88
C CYS A 38 20.83 13.67 -40.31
N ALA A 39 21.20 12.47 -40.77
CA ALA A 39 20.28 11.34 -40.74
C ALA A 39 20.41 10.68 -39.36
N SER A 40 19.84 11.32 -38.33
CA SER A 40 19.49 10.57 -37.13
C SER A 40 18.15 9.91 -37.42
N GLU A 41 18.17 8.59 -37.58
CA GLU A 41 16.97 7.76 -37.52
C GLU A 41 16.06 8.27 -36.40
N ALA A 42 14.78 8.44 -36.71
CA ALA A 42 13.77 8.62 -35.69
C ALA A 42 13.73 7.33 -34.86
N VAL A 43 14.55 7.27 -33.81
CA VAL A 43 14.53 6.20 -32.83
C VAL A 43 13.17 6.29 -32.16
N VAL A 44 12.30 5.35 -32.49
CA VAL A 44 11.09 5.03 -31.74
C VAL A 44 11.49 5.01 -30.27
N GLU A 45 10.84 5.85 -29.45
CA GLU A 45 11.14 6.09 -28.05
C GLU A 45 11.27 4.75 -27.30
N SER A 46 12.49 4.25 -27.14
CA SER A 46 12.68 2.92 -26.60
C SER A 46 12.46 2.98 -25.09
N CYS A 47 11.48 2.22 -24.61
CA CYS A 47 11.33 1.84 -23.20
C CYS A 47 12.50 0.95 -22.74
N ALA A 48 13.76 1.39 -22.87
CA ALA A 48 14.92 0.53 -22.68
C ALA A 48 15.14 0.09 -21.23
N LEU A 49 14.57 0.82 -20.25
CA LEU A 49 14.69 0.49 -18.84
C LEU A 49 13.36 0.67 -18.11
N ASP A 50 12.78 -0.44 -17.64
CA ASP A 50 11.66 -0.43 -16.71
C ASP A 50 12.15 0.03 -15.32
N LEU A 51 11.56 1.12 -14.79
CA LEU A 51 11.91 1.69 -13.49
C LEU A 51 11.58 0.75 -12.31
N GLY A 52 10.65 -0.19 -12.49
CA GLY A 52 10.30 -1.21 -11.49
C GLY A 52 11.25 -2.41 -11.46
N SER A 53 12.12 -2.55 -12.47
CA SER A 53 13.00 -3.70 -12.66
C SER A 53 14.09 -3.83 -11.58
N ALA A 54 14.64 -5.04 -11.43
CA ALA A 54 15.79 -5.29 -10.57
C ALA A 54 17.03 -4.49 -11.02
N GLU A 55 17.21 -4.32 -12.33
CA GLU A 55 18.28 -3.51 -12.92
C GLU A 55 18.17 -2.05 -12.49
N ALA A 56 16.98 -1.44 -12.64
CA ALA A 56 16.75 -0.06 -12.18
C ALA A 56 16.93 0.08 -10.67
N LYS A 57 16.58 -0.94 -9.88
CA LYS A 57 16.80 -0.97 -8.42
C LYS A 57 18.28 -1.02 -8.03
N ALA A 58 19.10 -1.76 -8.79
CA ALA A 58 20.53 -1.96 -8.58
C ALA A 58 21.42 -0.85 -9.16
N TRP A 59 20.88 0.06 -9.98
CA TRP A 59 21.63 1.14 -10.63
C TRP A 59 22.49 1.98 -9.67
N ILE A 60 23.74 2.20 -10.05
CA ILE A 60 24.72 3.07 -9.37
C ILE A 60 24.98 4.29 -10.26
N GLY A 61 24.78 5.47 -9.68
CA GLY A 61 24.83 6.74 -10.40
C GLY A 61 25.96 7.68 -9.96
N VAL A 62 26.87 7.26 -9.08
CA VAL A 62 28.01 8.08 -8.66
C VAL A 62 28.98 8.25 -9.84
N GLN A 63 29.26 9.51 -10.20
CA GLN A 63 30.27 9.84 -11.21
C GLN A 63 31.65 9.92 -10.56
N HIS A 64 32.68 9.40 -11.24
CA HIS A 64 34.07 9.34 -10.77
C HIS A 64 34.21 8.78 -9.33
N PRO A 65 33.71 7.56 -9.06
CA PRO A 65 33.80 6.98 -7.73
C PRO A 65 35.26 6.71 -7.35
N HIS A 66 35.63 6.96 -6.09
CA HIS A 66 36.97 6.62 -5.60
C HIS A 66 37.23 5.10 -5.69
N ARG A 67 36.21 4.29 -5.38
CA ARG A 67 36.23 2.81 -5.49
C ARG A 67 34.87 2.30 -5.94
N ALA A 68 34.76 1.87 -7.21
CA ALA A 68 33.48 1.44 -7.79
C ALA A 68 33.02 0.09 -7.22
N GLU A 69 33.95 -0.80 -6.89
CA GLU A 69 33.65 -2.11 -6.31
C GLU A 69 32.97 -1.97 -4.94
N VAL A 70 33.43 -1.03 -4.12
CA VAL A 70 32.83 -0.75 -2.79
C VAL A 70 31.40 -0.23 -2.93
N LEU A 71 31.12 0.62 -3.93
CA LEU A 71 29.75 1.09 -4.17
C LEU A 71 28.80 -0.05 -4.53
N THR A 72 29.31 -1.07 -5.25
CA THR A 72 28.51 -2.24 -5.62
C THR A 72 28.16 -3.07 -4.38
N GLU A 73 29.13 -3.25 -3.48
CA GLU A 73 28.90 -3.92 -2.19
C GLU A 73 27.92 -3.15 -1.31
N LEU A 74 28.14 -1.84 -1.12
CA LEU A 74 27.23 -0.96 -0.37
C LEU A 74 25.82 -0.96 -0.95
N LYS A 75 25.70 -1.07 -2.27
CA LYS A 75 24.41 -1.12 -2.93
C LYS A 75 23.68 -2.44 -2.67
N ARG A 76 24.41 -3.55 -2.53
CA ARG A 76 23.86 -4.88 -2.22
C ARG A 76 23.53 -5.04 -0.73
N SER A 77 24.25 -4.35 0.15
CA SER A 77 24.11 -4.50 1.61
C SER A 77 22.84 -3.87 2.19
N THR A 78 22.08 -3.11 1.41
CA THR A 78 20.87 -2.45 1.89
C THR A 78 19.82 -2.28 0.79
N ALA A 79 18.55 -2.35 1.18
CA ALA A 79 17.42 -1.96 0.33
C ALA A 79 17.27 -0.43 0.19
N ALA A 80 17.99 0.36 1.00
CA ALA A 80 17.97 1.82 0.93
C ALA A 80 18.48 2.35 -0.42
N ARG A 81 18.06 3.56 -0.81
CA ARG A 81 18.41 4.19 -2.10
C ARG A 81 19.80 4.84 -2.08
N VAL A 82 20.83 4.10 -1.70
CA VAL A 82 22.23 4.56 -1.69
C VAL A 82 22.86 4.48 -3.09
N CYS A 83 24.04 5.09 -3.23
CA CYS A 83 24.91 5.02 -4.42
C CYS A 83 24.31 5.60 -5.74
N THR A 84 23.24 6.39 -5.67
CA THR A 84 22.57 6.99 -6.83
C THR A 84 23.28 8.22 -7.40
N GLY A 85 24.31 8.73 -6.72
CA GLY A 85 25.05 9.93 -7.11
C GLY A 85 24.25 11.22 -6.98
N ARG A 86 24.69 12.26 -7.68
CA ARG A 86 24.10 13.61 -7.63
C ARG A 86 24.33 14.39 -8.92
N ALA A 87 23.51 15.41 -9.14
CA ALA A 87 23.74 16.50 -10.10
C ALA A 87 23.78 17.81 -9.31
N GLY A 88 24.98 18.37 -9.09
CA GLY A 88 25.17 19.42 -8.09
C GLY A 88 24.76 18.91 -6.69
N PRO A 89 23.85 19.60 -5.96
CA PRO A 89 23.25 19.13 -4.71
C PRO A 89 21.93 18.36 -4.88
N ARG A 90 21.49 18.07 -6.11
CA ARG A 90 20.19 17.45 -6.40
C ARG A 90 20.32 15.96 -6.77
N PRO A 91 19.26 15.16 -6.62
CA PRO A 91 19.23 13.78 -7.12
C PRO A 91 19.46 13.72 -8.63
N ARG A 92 20.04 12.62 -9.11
CA ARG A 92 20.10 12.35 -10.56
C ARG A 92 18.71 12.01 -11.10
N THR A 93 18.48 12.31 -12.38
CA THR A 93 17.18 12.16 -13.04
C THR A 93 16.60 10.75 -12.91
N GLN A 94 17.38 9.70 -13.19
CA GLN A 94 16.91 8.32 -13.08
C GLN A 94 16.50 7.94 -11.63
N ALA A 95 17.23 8.43 -10.63
CA ALA A 95 16.87 8.20 -9.23
C ALA A 95 15.56 8.91 -8.85
N LEU A 96 15.33 10.13 -9.36
CA LEU A 96 14.09 10.86 -9.17
C LEU A 96 12.92 10.20 -9.92
N LEU A 97 13.09 9.79 -11.17
CA LEU A 97 12.07 9.09 -11.95
C LEU A 97 11.66 7.78 -11.26
N ARG A 98 12.63 6.98 -10.80
CA ARG A 98 12.34 5.76 -10.03
C ARG A 98 11.61 6.06 -8.73
N PHE A 99 11.99 7.14 -8.03
CA PHE A 99 11.29 7.57 -6.82
C PHE A 99 9.81 7.89 -7.10
N LEU A 100 9.53 8.60 -8.19
CA LEU A 100 8.16 8.96 -8.57
C LEU A 100 7.35 7.74 -9.03
N ALA A 101 7.96 6.82 -9.77
CA ALA A 101 7.33 5.55 -10.18
C ALA A 101 6.98 4.66 -8.98
N ASP A 102 7.88 4.54 -8.02
CA ASP A 102 7.61 3.80 -6.79
C ASP A 102 6.54 4.52 -5.93
N HIS A 103 6.52 5.86 -5.96
CA HIS A 103 5.51 6.64 -5.24
C HIS A 103 4.11 6.46 -5.81
N SER A 104 3.95 6.46 -7.14
CA SER A 104 2.64 6.24 -7.75
C SER A 104 2.10 4.86 -7.40
N ARG A 105 2.93 3.81 -7.49
CA ARG A 105 2.55 2.46 -7.06
C ARG A 105 2.19 2.41 -5.57
N SER A 106 2.99 3.04 -4.71
CA SER A 106 2.74 3.08 -3.26
C SER A 106 1.37 3.71 -2.94
N LYS A 107 0.97 4.78 -3.65
CA LYS A 107 -0.35 5.40 -3.48
C LYS A 107 -1.49 4.45 -3.78
N ASP A 108 -1.39 3.65 -4.84
CA ASP A 108 -2.44 2.69 -5.22
C ASP A 108 -2.65 1.63 -4.12
N THR A 109 -1.57 1.18 -3.48
CA THR A 109 -1.66 0.15 -2.42
C THR A 109 -2.45 0.59 -1.18
N VAL A 110 -2.50 1.89 -0.89
CA VAL A 110 -3.23 2.44 0.27
C VAL A 110 -4.74 2.26 0.14
N LEU A 111 -5.25 2.35 -1.09
CA LEU A 111 -6.69 2.26 -1.38
C LEU A 111 -7.14 0.85 -1.76
N LYS A 112 -6.19 -0.08 -1.97
CA LYS A 112 -6.49 -1.48 -2.27
C LYS A 112 -7.18 -2.14 -1.07
N GLU A 113 -8.18 -2.95 -1.35
CA GLU A 113 -8.96 -3.68 -0.35
C GLU A 113 -8.86 -5.20 -0.55
N VAL A 114 -8.97 -5.94 0.55
CA VAL A 114 -9.05 -7.41 0.53
C VAL A 114 -10.42 -7.80 -0.08
N PRO A 115 -10.46 -8.62 -1.15
CA PRO A 115 -11.71 -9.14 -1.66
C PRO A 115 -12.41 -10.02 -0.61
N GLU A 116 -13.71 -9.84 -0.40
CA GLU A 116 -14.51 -10.66 0.53
C GLU A 116 -14.39 -12.17 0.22
N ALA A 117 -14.32 -12.52 -1.07
CA ALA A 117 -14.11 -13.89 -1.53
C ALA A 117 -12.79 -14.50 -1.02
N TRP A 118 -11.74 -13.69 -0.86
CA TRP A 118 -10.47 -14.14 -0.31
C TRP A 118 -10.61 -14.48 1.18
N VAL A 119 -11.27 -13.61 1.97
CA VAL A 119 -11.49 -13.86 3.41
C VAL A 119 -12.31 -15.14 3.62
N LYS A 120 -13.35 -15.33 2.81
CA LYS A 120 -14.18 -16.54 2.83
C LYS A 120 -13.41 -17.80 2.45
N ALA A 121 -12.52 -17.72 1.46
CA ALA A 121 -11.68 -18.85 1.05
C ALA A 121 -10.74 -19.31 2.17
N GLN A 122 -10.32 -18.38 3.04
CA GLN A 122 -9.52 -18.67 4.22
C GLN A 122 -10.33 -19.22 5.41
N GLY A 123 -11.66 -19.36 5.27
CA GLY A 123 -12.52 -19.86 6.33
C GLY A 123 -12.63 -18.91 7.54
N LEU A 124 -12.30 -17.62 7.36
CA LEU A 124 -12.42 -16.63 8.43
C LEU A 124 -13.81 -16.02 8.46
N LEU A 125 -14.32 -15.79 9.66
CA LEU A 125 -15.45 -14.89 9.87
C LEU A 125 -15.02 -13.47 9.55
N GLU A 126 -15.73 -12.80 8.63
CA GLU A 126 -15.53 -11.40 8.34
C GLU A 126 -16.47 -10.53 9.19
N VAL A 127 -15.89 -9.64 9.99
CA VAL A 127 -16.60 -8.59 10.72
C VAL A 127 -16.01 -7.22 10.38
N ARG A 128 -16.66 -6.15 10.84
CA ARG A 128 -16.35 -4.79 10.42
C ARG A 128 -16.28 -3.83 11.60
N SER A 129 -15.43 -2.81 11.50
CA SER A 129 -15.54 -1.63 12.36
C SER A 129 -16.75 -0.76 12.00
N GLU A 130 -16.96 0.36 12.69
CA GLU A 130 -18.00 1.35 12.35
C GLU A 130 -17.79 2.02 10.97
N ILE A 131 -16.67 1.75 10.29
CA ILE A 131 -16.26 2.44 9.07
C ILE A 131 -16.94 1.92 7.81
N SER A 132 -17.56 2.85 7.09
CA SER A 132 -18.15 2.89 5.73
C SER A 132 -17.41 2.36 4.50
N ASP A 133 -16.15 2.71 4.40
CA ASP A 133 -15.39 2.65 3.16
C ASP A 133 -13.95 3.08 3.46
N LYS A 134 -13.04 2.85 2.51
CA LYS A 134 -11.62 3.17 2.67
C LYS A 134 -11.35 4.67 2.84
N ASN A 135 -12.15 5.57 2.27
CA ASN A 135 -11.93 7.01 2.43
C ASN A 135 -12.25 7.46 3.85
N LEU A 136 -13.37 6.98 4.39
CA LEU A 136 -13.74 7.21 5.78
C LEU A 136 -12.71 6.58 6.73
N TYR A 137 -12.21 5.38 6.42
CA TYR A 137 -11.18 4.70 7.21
C TYR A 137 -9.90 5.54 7.39
N LEU A 138 -9.48 6.24 6.34
CA LEU A 138 -8.27 7.07 6.35
C LEU A 138 -8.44 8.36 7.15
N THR A 139 -9.68 8.85 7.31
CA THR A 139 -9.98 10.15 7.95
C THR A 139 -10.56 10.02 9.35
N ARG A 140 -11.14 8.86 9.71
CA ARG A 140 -11.83 8.62 11.00
C ARG A 140 -11.20 7.47 11.78
N PRO A 141 -10.00 7.68 12.38
CA PRO A 141 -9.35 6.65 13.18
C PRO A 141 -10.15 6.27 14.44
N ASP A 142 -11.03 7.15 14.93
CA ASP A 142 -11.91 6.90 16.06
C ASP A 142 -12.93 5.79 15.78
N MET A 143 -13.58 5.83 14.62
CA MET A 143 -14.56 4.81 14.18
C MET A 143 -13.86 3.48 13.85
N GLY A 144 -12.65 3.52 13.30
CA GLY A 144 -11.86 2.31 13.04
C GLY A 144 -11.38 1.57 14.31
N ARG A 145 -11.52 2.19 15.49
CA ARG A 145 -11.19 1.58 16.79
C ARG A 145 -12.41 0.94 17.47
N ARG A 146 -13.57 0.92 16.83
CA ARG A 146 -14.83 0.42 17.38
C ARG A 146 -15.50 -0.52 16.38
N LEU A 147 -16.01 -1.63 16.88
CA LEU A 147 -16.80 -2.59 16.11
C LEU A 147 -18.19 -2.01 15.82
N SER A 148 -18.76 -2.36 14.66
CA SER A 148 -20.17 -2.09 14.40
C SER A 148 -21.07 -2.92 15.34
N PRO A 149 -22.31 -2.50 15.63
CA PRO A 149 -23.23 -3.27 16.45
C PRO A 149 -23.42 -4.71 15.94
N GLU A 150 -23.54 -4.89 14.63
CA GLU A 150 -23.71 -6.21 14.00
C GLU A 150 -22.47 -7.09 14.18
N ALA A 151 -21.27 -6.48 14.14
CA ALA A 151 -20.03 -7.18 14.42
C ALA A 151 -19.97 -7.67 15.88
N ILE A 152 -20.43 -6.87 16.84
CA ILE A 152 -20.49 -7.28 18.26
C ILE A 152 -21.39 -8.50 18.43
N ASP A 153 -22.57 -8.49 17.82
CA ASP A 153 -23.52 -9.60 17.91
C ASP A 153 -22.98 -10.86 17.21
N ALA A 154 -22.35 -10.72 16.04
CA ALA A 154 -21.74 -11.83 15.32
C ALA A 154 -20.62 -12.50 16.12
N LEU A 155 -19.74 -11.71 16.77
CA LEU A 155 -18.66 -12.22 17.59
C LEU A 155 -19.18 -13.01 18.79
N LYS A 156 -20.18 -12.48 19.52
CA LYS A 156 -20.78 -13.19 20.65
C LYS A 156 -21.48 -14.50 20.25
N ALA A 157 -22.05 -14.54 19.05
CA ALA A 157 -22.78 -15.71 18.56
C ALA A 157 -21.87 -16.81 18.00
N GLN A 158 -20.72 -16.46 17.41
CA GLN A 158 -19.92 -17.39 16.60
C GLN A 158 -18.51 -17.66 17.16
N CYS A 159 -17.99 -16.81 18.05
CA CYS A 159 -16.66 -16.99 18.63
C CYS A 159 -16.72 -17.67 20.01
N VAL A 160 -15.63 -18.36 20.35
CA VAL A 160 -15.45 -18.96 21.68
C VAL A 160 -15.25 -17.85 22.72
N MET A 161 -16.03 -17.91 23.80
CA MET A 161 -15.90 -17.03 24.96
C MET A 161 -14.78 -17.49 25.90
N ASP A 162 -14.18 -16.53 26.60
CA ASP A 162 -13.08 -16.66 27.56
C ASP A 162 -11.88 -17.48 27.02
N PRO A 163 -11.32 -17.16 25.84
CA PRO A 163 -10.11 -17.84 25.34
C PRO A 163 -8.87 -17.38 26.10
N ASP A 164 -7.85 -18.24 26.17
CA ASP A 164 -6.53 -17.84 26.66
C ASP A 164 -5.86 -16.91 25.64
N VAL A 165 -5.99 -17.20 24.34
CA VAL A 165 -5.44 -16.40 23.25
C VAL A 165 -6.45 -16.25 22.13
N GLN A 166 -6.77 -15.01 21.78
CA GLN A 166 -7.59 -14.65 20.61
C GLN A 166 -6.70 -14.07 19.52
N VAL A 167 -6.79 -14.61 18.30
CA VAL A 167 -6.06 -14.08 17.13
C VAL A 167 -7.04 -13.32 16.23
N VAL A 168 -6.69 -12.10 15.87
CA VAL A 168 -7.47 -11.19 15.03
C VAL A 168 -6.61 -10.78 13.84
N VAL A 169 -7.19 -10.76 12.64
CA VAL A 169 -6.52 -10.31 11.42
C VAL A 169 -7.23 -9.06 10.92
N SER A 170 -6.51 -8.02 10.49
CA SER A 170 -7.10 -6.83 9.88
C SER A 170 -6.26 -6.32 8.71
N ASP A 171 -6.92 -5.83 7.65
CA ASP A 171 -6.25 -5.17 6.53
C ASP A 171 -5.42 -3.97 6.99
N GLY A 172 -5.90 -3.25 8.00
CA GLY A 172 -5.21 -2.06 8.49
C GLY A 172 -5.00 -1.04 7.36
N LEU A 173 -3.78 -0.55 7.22
CA LEU A 173 -3.40 0.40 6.18
C LEU A 173 -2.85 -0.25 4.91
N SER A 174 -2.62 -1.57 4.92
CA SER A 174 -2.11 -2.29 3.75
C SER A 174 -2.71 -3.69 3.60
N THR A 175 -3.55 -3.83 2.58
CA THR A 175 -4.09 -5.12 2.15
C THR A 175 -3.00 -6.12 1.76
N ASP A 176 -1.95 -5.64 1.08
CA ASP A 176 -0.87 -6.50 0.57
C ASP A 176 -0.10 -7.19 1.71
N ALA A 177 0.01 -6.53 2.87
CA ALA A 177 0.67 -7.10 4.05
C ALA A 177 -0.05 -8.34 4.59
N ILE A 178 -1.37 -8.40 4.49
CA ILE A 178 -2.13 -9.57 4.92
C ILE A 178 -2.08 -10.64 3.84
N THR A 179 -2.42 -10.30 2.60
CA THR A 179 -2.54 -11.31 1.53
C THR A 179 -1.21 -11.96 1.17
N ALA A 180 -0.08 -11.26 1.31
CA ALA A 180 1.24 -11.83 1.03
C ALA A 180 1.78 -12.74 2.15
N ASN A 181 1.41 -12.49 3.41
CA ASN A 181 2.02 -13.18 4.56
C ASN A 181 1.07 -14.15 5.28
N TYR A 182 -0.23 -14.17 4.95
CA TYR A 182 -1.25 -14.92 5.68
C TYR A 182 -0.93 -16.42 5.82
N GLU A 183 -0.66 -17.09 4.70
CA GLU A 183 -0.43 -18.55 4.62
C GLU A 183 0.83 -18.97 5.41
N GLU A 184 1.83 -18.10 5.45
CA GLU A 184 3.09 -18.37 6.15
C GLU A 184 2.98 -18.12 7.66
N ILE A 185 2.09 -17.21 8.10
CA ILE A 185 2.02 -16.78 9.52
C ILE A 185 0.90 -17.46 10.28
N LEU A 186 -0.34 -17.39 9.78
CA LEU A 186 -1.50 -17.72 10.61
C LEU A 186 -1.60 -19.22 10.92
N PRO A 187 -1.47 -20.15 9.94
CA PRO A 187 -1.57 -21.58 10.23
C PRO A 187 -0.50 -22.07 11.23
N PRO A 188 0.80 -21.72 11.08
CA PRO A 188 1.81 -22.09 12.07
C PRO A 188 1.59 -21.46 13.46
N LEU A 189 1.15 -20.20 13.52
CA LEU A 189 0.82 -19.53 14.79
C LEU A 189 -0.28 -20.28 15.54
N LEU A 190 -1.38 -20.58 14.86
CA LEU A 190 -2.51 -21.31 15.46
C LEU A 190 -2.11 -22.73 15.89
N ALA A 191 -1.28 -23.41 15.09
CA ALA A 191 -0.76 -24.72 15.43
C ALA A 191 0.12 -24.67 16.68
N GLY A 192 1.05 -23.70 16.76
CA GLY A 192 1.94 -23.53 17.90
C GLY A 192 1.19 -23.21 19.20
N LEU A 193 0.17 -22.35 19.14
CA LEU A 193 -0.65 -22.02 20.31
C LEU A 193 -1.44 -23.25 20.82
N LYS A 194 -2.00 -24.06 19.92
CA LYS A 194 -2.69 -25.31 20.28
C LYS A 194 -1.73 -26.35 20.85
N GLN A 195 -0.54 -26.49 20.26
CA GLN A 195 0.50 -27.41 20.75
C GLN A 195 1.01 -27.03 22.15
N ALA A 196 1.02 -25.74 22.48
CA ALA A 196 1.33 -25.25 23.81
C ALA A 196 0.21 -25.50 24.85
N GLY A 197 -0.92 -26.10 24.45
CA GLY A 197 -2.04 -26.43 25.33
C GLY A 197 -2.94 -25.25 25.70
N LEU A 198 -2.85 -24.13 24.98
CA LEU A 198 -3.66 -22.94 25.24
C LEU A 198 -5.07 -23.08 24.63
N LYS A 199 -6.08 -22.54 25.31
CA LYS A 199 -7.44 -22.40 24.73
C LYS A 199 -7.43 -21.29 23.69
N VAL A 200 -7.25 -21.65 22.43
CA VAL A 200 -7.23 -20.73 21.29
C VAL A 200 -8.66 -20.37 20.89
N GLY A 201 -8.95 -19.07 20.80
CA GLY A 201 -10.23 -18.54 20.30
C GLY A 201 -10.42 -18.74 18.80
N THR A 202 -11.64 -18.52 18.30
CA THR A 202 -11.94 -18.60 16.87
C THR A 202 -11.29 -17.42 16.14
N PRO A 203 -10.33 -17.62 15.21
CA PRO A 203 -9.74 -16.51 14.47
C PRO A 203 -10.76 -15.88 13.52
N PHE A 204 -10.70 -14.56 13.37
CA PHE A 204 -11.59 -13.80 12.50
C PHE A 204 -10.88 -12.59 11.87
N PHE A 205 -11.49 -12.07 10.81
CA PHE A 205 -11.01 -10.90 10.07
C PHE A 205 -11.85 -9.67 10.41
N VAL A 206 -11.18 -8.55 10.70
CA VAL A 206 -11.78 -7.24 10.96
C VAL A 206 -11.46 -6.31 9.81
N ARG A 207 -12.46 -5.98 8.99
CA ARG A 207 -12.31 -4.96 7.95
C ARG A 207 -12.26 -3.56 8.56
N TYR A 208 -11.33 -2.72 8.09
CA TYR A 208 -11.13 -1.34 8.54
C TYR A 208 -10.80 -1.22 10.04
N GLY A 209 -10.00 -2.16 10.55
CA GLY A 209 -9.59 -2.19 11.95
C GLY A 209 -8.35 -1.32 12.23
N ARG A 210 -8.39 -0.58 13.34
CA ARG A 210 -7.23 0.06 13.97
C ARG A 210 -6.84 -0.72 15.21
N VAL A 211 -5.57 -0.62 15.63
CA VAL A 211 -5.01 -1.40 16.75
C VAL A 211 -5.91 -1.43 17.99
N LYS A 212 -6.38 -0.28 18.48
CA LYS A 212 -7.23 -0.21 19.68
C LYS A 212 -8.59 -0.91 19.59
N ILE A 213 -9.01 -1.39 18.42
CA ILE A 213 -10.22 -2.22 18.32
C ILE A 213 -10.06 -3.55 19.07
N GLU A 214 -8.80 -4.01 19.25
CA GLU A 214 -8.49 -5.22 19.99
C GLU A 214 -8.89 -5.14 21.47
N ASP A 215 -8.96 -3.92 22.05
CA ASP A 215 -9.40 -3.73 23.44
C ASP A 215 -10.86 -4.11 23.60
N GLN A 216 -11.70 -3.64 22.68
CA GLN A 216 -13.12 -3.95 22.66
C GLN A 216 -13.36 -5.43 22.39
N ILE A 217 -12.56 -6.03 21.49
CA ILE A 217 -12.62 -7.48 21.20
C ILE A 217 -12.28 -8.30 22.45
N GLY A 218 -11.22 -7.92 23.17
CA GLY A 218 -10.81 -8.62 24.39
C GLY A 218 -11.86 -8.53 25.50
N GLU A 219 -12.49 -7.36 25.67
CA GLU A 219 -13.61 -7.22 26.62
C GLU A 219 -14.84 -8.03 26.20
N ILE A 220 -15.23 -8.02 24.92
CA ILE A 220 -16.41 -8.73 24.43
C ILE A 220 -16.25 -10.24 24.58
N LEU A 221 -15.08 -10.77 24.22
CA LEU A 221 -14.83 -12.22 24.20
C LEU A 221 -14.27 -12.74 25.53
N GLY A 222 -13.89 -11.88 26.47
CA GLY A 222 -13.22 -12.30 27.72
C GLY A 222 -11.81 -12.86 27.49
N ALA A 223 -11.14 -12.45 26.41
CA ALA A 223 -9.85 -13.00 26.03
C ALA A 223 -8.72 -12.56 27.00
N LYS A 224 -7.92 -13.51 27.49
CA LYS A 224 -6.76 -13.20 28.35
C LYS A 224 -5.62 -12.55 27.57
N VAL A 225 -5.42 -12.94 26.31
CA VAL A 225 -4.48 -12.30 25.38
C VAL A 225 -5.19 -12.08 24.06
N VAL A 226 -5.05 -10.88 23.50
CA VAL A 226 -5.47 -10.60 22.12
C VAL A 226 -4.21 -10.34 21.29
N ILE A 227 -4.11 -11.02 20.15
CA ILE A 227 -3.06 -10.84 19.15
C ILE A 227 -3.73 -10.30 17.88
N LEU A 228 -3.37 -9.10 17.46
CA LEU A 228 -3.82 -8.48 16.23
C LEU A 228 -2.70 -8.44 15.19
N LEU A 229 -2.90 -9.18 14.09
CA LEU A 229 -2.09 -9.09 12.87
C LEU A 229 -2.70 -8.02 11.96
N VAL A 230 -1.98 -6.93 11.72
CA VAL A 230 -2.50 -5.76 11.01
C VAL A 230 -1.50 -5.20 9.99
N GLY A 231 -2.00 -4.87 8.80
CA GLY A 231 -1.20 -4.25 7.75
C GLY A 231 -0.72 -2.84 8.13
N GLU A 232 0.58 -2.60 8.02
CA GLU A 232 1.20 -1.32 8.32
C GLU A 232 0.93 -0.28 7.21
N ARG A 233 1.37 0.97 7.44
CA ARG A 233 1.37 1.98 6.39
C ARG A 233 2.31 1.55 5.25
N PRO A 234 1.85 1.55 3.98
CA PRO A 234 2.72 1.24 2.85
C PRO A 234 3.94 2.15 2.80
N GLY A 235 5.11 1.54 2.61
CA GLY A 235 6.36 2.24 2.35
C GLY A 235 6.47 2.63 0.88
N LEU A 236 7.53 3.36 0.54
CA LEU A 236 7.79 3.75 -0.84
C LEU A 236 8.09 2.55 -1.75
N GLY A 237 8.84 1.56 -1.24
CA GLY A 237 9.34 0.42 -2.04
C GLY A 237 8.68 -0.92 -1.73
N GLN A 238 7.77 -0.98 -0.75
CA GLN A 238 7.08 -2.19 -0.33
C GLN A 238 5.74 -1.83 0.33
N SER A 239 4.75 -2.71 0.17
CA SER A 239 3.44 -2.64 0.84
C SER A 239 3.16 -3.86 1.73
N GLU A 240 4.09 -4.80 1.83
CA GLU A 240 3.85 -6.13 2.43
C GLU A 240 4.21 -6.21 3.92
N SER A 241 4.62 -5.09 4.55
CA SER A 241 4.98 -5.07 5.97
C SER A 241 3.76 -5.27 6.88
N LEU A 242 3.79 -6.33 7.67
CA LEU A 242 2.81 -6.67 8.69
C LEU A 242 3.35 -6.35 10.09
N SER A 243 2.46 -5.91 10.98
CA SER A 243 2.73 -5.80 12.41
C SER A 243 1.81 -6.70 13.22
N CYS A 244 2.34 -7.17 14.34
CA CYS A 244 1.62 -7.84 15.40
C CYS A 244 1.57 -6.92 16.63
N TYR A 245 0.36 -6.61 17.09
CA TYR A 245 0.11 -5.99 18.38
C TYR A 245 -0.49 -7.04 19.31
N ALA A 246 0.03 -7.14 20.52
CA ALA A 246 -0.46 -8.09 21.51
C ALA A 246 -0.64 -7.42 22.87
N VAL A 247 -1.76 -7.71 23.52
CA VAL A 247 -2.12 -7.14 24.83
C VAL A 247 -2.70 -8.19 25.75
N TYR A 248 -2.35 -8.11 27.03
CA TYR A 248 -2.87 -8.98 28.07
C TYR A 248 -4.10 -8.35 28.74
N SER A 249 -5.23 -9.07 28.72
CA SER A 249 -6.51 -8.76 29.36
C SER A 249 -6.94 -7.30 29.15
N PRO A 250 -7.06 -6.84 27.89
CA PRO A 250 -7.26 -5.43 27.62
C PRO A 250 -8.63 -4.94 28.11
N ARG A 251 -8.69 -3.66 28.43
CA ARG A 251 -9.93 -2.93 28.73
C ARG A 251 -9.94 -1.57 28.05
N VAL A 252 -11.06 -1.22 27.42
CA VAL A 252 -11.23 0.02 26.64
C VAL A 252 -10.96 1.27 27.49
N ALA A 253 -11.33 1.22 28.77
CA ALA A 253 -11.20 2.35 29.68
C ALA A 253 -9.78 2.55 30.27
N THR A 254 -8.99 1.50 30.42
CA THR A 254 -7.74 1.55 31.21
C THR A 254 -6.48 1.20 30.43
N THR A 255 -6.59 0.40 29.37
CA THR A 255 -5.42 -0.03 28.60
C THR A 255 -4.84 1.13 27.80
N VAL A 256 -3.53 1.34 27.94
CA VAL A 256 -2.78 2.33 27.18
C VAL A 256 -1.94 1.67 26.10
N GLU A 257 -1.40 2.46 25.16
CA GLU A 257 -0.63 1.89 24.04
C GLU A 257 0.64 1.19 24.51
N ALA A 258 1.25 1.66 25.61
CA ALA A 258 2.46 1.07 26.20
C ALA A 258 2.25 -0.32 26.81
N ASP A 259 0.99 -0.71 27.07
CA ASP A 259 0.67 -2.06 27.57
C ASP A 259 0.78 -3.13 26.48
N ARG A 260 0.97 -2.70 25.21
CA ARG A 260 1.05 -3.59 24.06
C ARG A 260 2.49 -3.97 23.76
N THR A 261 2.68 -5.24 23.43
CA THR A 261 3.89 -5.72 22.78
C THR A 261 3.73 -5.60 21.27
N CYS A 262 4.69 -4.95 20.61
CA CYS A 262 4.71 -4.77 19.17
C CYS A 262 5.85 -5.58 18.54
N ILE A 263 5.53 -6.35 17.50
CA ILE A 263 6.49 -6.95 16.58
C ILE A 263 6.15 -6.43 15.19
N SER A 264 7.03 -5.62 14.60
CA SER A 264 6.82 -4.96 13.30
C SER A 264 7.72 -5.52 12.20
N ASN A 265 7.52 -5.05 10.97
CA ASN A 265 8.38 -5.39 9.83
C ASN A 265 8.42 -6.91 9.57
N ILE A 266 7.27 -7.55 9.70
CA ILE A 266 7.08 -8.96 9.36
C ILE A 266 6.77 -9.00 7.85
N HIS A 267 7.76 -9.43 7.08
CA HIS A 267 7.67 -9.67 5.64
C HIS A 267 8.95 -10.36 5.16
N GLN A 268 8.99 -10.79 3.90
CA GLN A 268 10.14 -11.51 3.33
C GLN A 268 11.50 -10.81 3.41
N GLY A 269 11.53 -9.47 3.51
CA GLY A 269 12.74 -8.66 3.62
C GLY A 269 13.02 -8.14 5.04
N GLY A 270 12.18 -8.50 6.00
CA GLY A 270 12.32 -8.18 7.42
C GLY A 270 12.43 -9.48 8.22
N THR A 271 11.61 -9.63 9.24
CA THR A 271 11.57 -10.86 10.03
C THR A 271 10.76 -11.93 9.29
N ARG A 272 11.42 -13.04 8.90
CA ARG A 272 10.76 -14.30 8.52
C ARG A 272 10.72 -15.21 9.75
N ARG A 273 9.54 -15.59 10.23
CA ARG A 273 9.40 -16.62 11.27
C ARG A 273 8.24 -17.52 10.91
#